data_AF-A0A7C4ZGF2-F1
#
_entry.id   AF-A0A7C4ZGF2-F1
#
_cell.length_a   1.000
_cell.length_b   1.000
_cell.length_c   1.000
_cell.angle_alpha   90.00
_cell.angle_beta   90.00
_cell.angle_gamma   90.00
#
_symmetry.space_group_name_H-M   'P 1'
#
loop_
_entity.id
_entity.type
_entity.pdbx_description
1 polymer ?
#
loop_
_entity_poly.entity_id
_entity_poly.type
_entity_poly.pdbx_seq_one_letter_code
_entity_poly.pdbx_strand_id
1 'polypeptide(L)'
;MPKTKLTLSIDKHVLEAAKQTADQKHIPISRLVENFLRFFASPYVYCFKCGRRFSVKEARICAKCGWLICPECKVCGCGLKEETVIGIFHMRKVYEDLLMGRVE
;
A
#
# COMPACT_ATOMS: atom_id res chain seq x y z
N MET A 1 -23.21 -6.87 3.00
CA MET A 1 -23.43 -5.46 2.62
C MET A 1 -23.76 -5.40 1.14
N PRO A 2 -24.64 -4.48 0.69
CA PRO A 2 -24.97 -4.34 -0.72
C PRO A 2 -23.75 -3.90 -1.53
N LYS A 3 -23.55 -4.47 -2.72
CA LYS A 3 -22.53 -4.03 -3.68
C LYS A 3 -23.13 -3.01 -4.64
N THR A 4 -22.39 -1.93 -4.91
CA THR A 4 -22.76 -0.90 -5.89
C THR A 4 -21.85 -1.02 -7.12
N LYS A 5 -22.40 -0.77 -8.31
CA LYS A 5 -21.61 -0.75 -9.56
C LYS A 5 -20.72 0.49 -9.60
N LEU A 6 -19.47 0.29 -10.03
CA LEU A 6 -18.52 1.36 -10.33
C LEU A 6 -18.31 1.40 -11.85
N THR A 7 -18.65 2.52 -12.47
CA THR A 7 -18.47 2.74 -13.92
C THR A 7 -17.34 3.74 -14.12
N LEU A 8 -16.29 3.33 -14.83
CA LEU A 8 -15.11 4.13 -15.10
C LEU A 8 -14.65 3.91 -16.55
N SER A 9 -14.07 4.93 -17.16
CA SER A 9 -13.35 4.79 -18.43
C SER A 9 -11.89 4.47 -18.16
N ILE A 10 -11.40 3.38 -18.73
CA ILE A 10 -10.03 2.88 -18.57
C ILE A 10 -9.52 2.48 -19.95
N ASP A 11 -8.22 2.64 -20.19
CA ASP A 11 -7.57 2.12 -21.39
C ASP A 11 -7.86 0.61 -21.57
N LYS A 12 -8.28 0.24 -22.79
CA LYS A 12 -8.68 -1.13 -23.12
C LYS A 12 -7.54 -2.12 -22.92
N HIS A 13 -6.33 -1.78 -23.33
CA HIS A 13 -5.18 -2.67 -23.25
C HIS A 13 -4.75 -2.89 -21.81
N VAL A 14 -4.83 -1.84 -20.97
CA VAL A 14 -4.59 -1.96 -19.52
C VAL A 14 -5.60 -2.91 -18.87
N LEU A 15 -6.89 -2.75 -19.16
CA LEU A 15 -7.94 -3.60 -18.58
C LEU A 15 -7.77 -5.07 -18.99
N GLU A 16 -7.50 -5.35 -20.27
CA GLU A 16 -7.35 -6.72 -20.75
C GLU A 16 -6.08 -7.40 -20.18
N ALA A 17 -4.95 -6.70 -20.12
CA ALA A 17 -3.73 -7.22 -19.48
C ALA A 17 -3.96 -7.53 -17.99
N ALA A 18 -4.67 -6.63 -17.28
CA ALA A 18 -5.02 -6.84 -15.88
C ALA A 18 -5.94 -8.07 -15.70
N LYS A 19 -6.96 -8.24 -16.56
CA LYS A 19 -7.86 -9.42 -16.52
C LYS A 19 -7.09 -10.73 -16.72
N GLN A 20 -6.24 -10.82 -17.74
CA GLN A 20 -5.43 -12.00 -17.99
C GLN A 20 -4.58 -12.39 -16.77
N THR A 21 -3.93 -11.40 -16.15
CA THR A 21 -3.14 -11.62 -14.93
C THR A 21 -4.00 -12.05 -13.74
N ALA A 22 -5.19 -11.46 -13.60
CA ALA A 22 -6.11 -11.76 -12.51
C ALA A 22 -6.69 -13.19 -12.64
N ASP A 23 -6.98 -13.62 -13.86
CA ASP A 23 -7.45 -14.96 -14.18
C ASP A 23 -6.41 -16.03 -13.84
N GLN A 24 -5.13 -15.81 -14.20
CA GLN A 24 -4.02 -16.69 -13.79
C GLN A 24 -3.92 -16.84 -12.27
N LYS A 25 -4.24 -15.76 -11.53
CA LYS A 25 -4.24 -15.74 -10.06
C LYS A 25 -5.56 -16.19 -9.45
N HIS A 26 -6.57 -16.54 -10.25
CA HIS A 26 -7.93 -16.88 -9.81
C HIS A 26 -8.59 -15.79 -8.96
N ILE A 27 -8.36 -14.52 -9.30
CA ILE A 27 -8.89 -13.36 -8.59
C ILE A 27 -9.81 -12.55 -9.53
N PRO A 28 -11.08 -12.31 -9.16
CA PRO A 28 -11.92 -11.40 -9.92
C PRO A 28 -11.39 -9.96 -9.90
N ILE A 29 -11.41 -9.27 -11.05
CA ILE A 29 -11.01 -7.84 -11.13
C ILE A 29 -11.77 -6.97 -10.14
N SER A 30 -13.07 -7.24 -9.93
CA SER A 30 -13.87 -6.50 -8.95
C SER A 30 -13.31 -6.59 -7.52
N ARG A 31 -12.73 -7.74 -7.13
CA ARG A 31 -12.08 -7.91 -5.83
C ARG A 31 -10.76 -7.14 -5.74
N LEU A 32 -10.00 -7.09 -6.83
CA LEU A 32 -8.76 -6.30 -6.91
C LEU A 32 -9.06 -4.81 -6.77
N VAL A 33 -10.03 -4.30 -7.54
CA VAL A 33 -10.46 -2.90 -7.48
C VAL A 33 -11.02 -2.55 -6.10
N GLU A 34 -11.88 -3.40 -5.53
CA GLU A 34 -12.44 -3.18 -4.19
C GLU A 34 -11.35 -3.15 -3.11
N ASN A 35 -10.36 -4.04 -3.18
CA ASN A 35 -9.23 -4.05 -2.25
C ASN A 35 -8.36 -2.79 -2.40
N PHE A 36 -8.08 -2.37 -3.63
CA PHE A 36 -7.32 -1.15 -3.89
C PHE A 36 -8.04 0.07 -3.33
N LEU A 37 -9.33 0.24 -3.63
CA LEU A 37 -10.13 1.37 -3.12
C LEU A 37 -10.23 1.37 -1.59
N ARG A 38 -10.33 0.18 -0.96
CA ARG A 38 -10.32 0.06 0.50
C ARG A 38 -9.00 0.51 1.10
N PHE A 39 -7.88 0.09 0.49
CA PHE A 39 -6.56 0.52 0.91
C PHE A 39 -6.38 2.03 0.69
N PHE A 40 -6.76 2.54 -0.48
CA PHE A 40 -6.67 3.96 -0.84
C PHE A 40 -7.43 4.85 0.15
N ALA A 41 -8.63 4.44 0.57
CA ALA A 41 -9.44 5.19 1.54
C ALA A 41 -8.93 5.09 2.99
N SER A 42 -8.26 3.99 3.34
CA SER A 42 -7.79 3.73 4.70
C SER A 42 -6.52 2.88 4.67
N PRO A 43 -5.37 3.50 4.36
CA PRO A 43 -4.13 2.76 4.19
C PRO A 43 -3.65 2.18 5.51
N TYR A 44 -2.96 1.05 5.40
CA TYR A 44 -2.28 0.40 6.50
C TYR A 44 -0.91 -0.07 6.03
N VAL A 45 0.03 -0.21 6.96
CA VAL A 45 1.35 -0.77 6.66
C VAL A 45 1.72 -1.81 7.70
N TYR A 46 2.70 -2.64 7.36
CA TYR A 46 3.33 -3.56 8.30
C TYR A 46 4.63 -2.95 8.80
N CYS A 47 4.89 -3.04 10.11
CA CYS A 47 6.17 -2.62 10.67
C CYS A 47 7.29 -3.54 10.16
N PHE A 48 8.32 -2.97 9.54
CA PHE A 48 9.48 -3.74 9.06
C PHE A 48 10.31 -4.40 10.16
N LYS A 49 10.13 -3.99 11.43
CA LYS A 49 10.82 -4.59 12.58
C LYS A 49 9.99 -5.67 13.26
N CYS A 50 8.77 -5.35 13.72
CA CYS A 50 7.95 -6.26 14.52
C CYS A 50 6.86 -6.99 13.72
N GLY A 51 6.64 -6.64 12.45
CA GLY A 51 5.63 -7.29 11.61
C GLY A 51 4.18 -6.93 11.94
N ARG A 52 3.91 -6.01 12.87
CA ARG A 52 2.54 -5.59 13.17
C ARG A 52 1.94 -4.74 12.06
N ARG A 53 0.69 -5.05 11.71
CA ARG A 53 -0.15 -4.18 10.86
C ARG A 53 -0.72 -3.03 11.69
N PHE A 54 -0.62 -1.81 11.18
CA PHE A 54 -1.24 -0.64 11.79
C PHE A 54 -1.77 0.32 10.73
N SER A 55 -2.80 1.10 11.08
CA SER A 55 -3.32 2.14 10.19
C SER A 55 -2.34 3.31 10.15
N VAL A 56 -2.21 3.94 8.99
CA VAL A 56 -1.38 5.15 8.84
C VAL A 56 -1.86 6.27 9.76
N LYS A 57 -3.18 6.37 9.99
CA LYS A 57 -3.81 7.36 10.90
C LYS A 57 -3.41 7.20 12.37
N GLU A 58 -3.00 6.00 12.77
CA GLU A 58 -2.59 5.70 14.16
C GLU A 58 -1.12 6.01 14.42
N ALA A 59 -0.36 6.33 13.37
CA ALA A 59 1.09 6.51 13.43
C ALA A 59 1.49 7.97 13.23
N ARG A 60 2.56 8.38 13.91
CA ARG A 60 3.21 9.67 13.68
C ARG A 60 4.29 9.51 12.60
N ILE A 61 4.47 10.53 11.78
CA ILE A 61 5.57 10.59 10.82
C ILE A 61 6.85 11.00 11.57
N CYS A 62 7.94 10.27 11.35
CA CYS A 62 9.25 10.63 11.88
C CYS A 62 9.81 11.85 11.14
N ALA A 63 10.15 12.92 11.88
CA ALA A 63 10.73 14.13 11.29
C ALA A 63 12.12 13.90 10.67
N LYS A 64 12.84 12.85 11.08
CA LYS A 64 14.21 12.57 10.59
C LYS A 64 14.21 11.79 9.26
N CYS A 65 13.41 10.72 9.14
CA CYS A 65 13.40 9.88 7.94
C CYS A 65 12.12 9.95 7.11
N GLY A 66 11.10 10.68 7.56
CA GLY A 66 9.85 10.86 6.83
C GLY A 66 8.99 9.59 6.72
N TRP A 67 9.24 8.56 7.54
CA TRP A 67 8.44 7.33 7.58
C TRP A 67 7.59 7.24 8.85
N LEU A 68 6.56 6.41 8.80
CA LEU A 68 5.65 6.14 9.92
C LEU A 68 6.38 5.43 11.07
N ILE A 69 6.19 5.95 12.28
CA ILE A 69 6.67 5.33 13.52
C ILE A 69 5.69 4.25 13.93
N CYS A 70 6.16 3.01 14.08
CA CYS A 70 5.30 1.90 14.51
C CYS A 70 4.67 2.22 15.87
N PRO A 71 3.33 2.15 16.01
CA PRO A 71 2.67 2.46 17.29
C PRO A 71 2.97 1.44 18.38
N GLU A 72 3.45 0.24 18.04
CA GLU A 72 3.80 -0.81 18.99
C GLU A 72 5.27 -0.75 19.43
N CYS A 73 6.22 -1.02 18.53
CA CYS A 73 7.64 -1.08 18.90
C CYS A 73 8.36 0.28 18.84
N LYS A 74 7.66 1.35 18.43
CA LYS A 74 8.17 2.73 18.31
C LYS A 74 9.35 2.91 17.35
N VAL A 75 9.66 1.91 16.53
CA VAL A 75 10.71 1.98 15.51
C VAL A 75 10.16 2.50 14.17
N CYS A 76 10.97 3.32 13.52
CA CYS A 76 10.86 3.72 12.11
C CYS A 76 12.19 3.41 11.40
N GLY A 77 12.40 3.92 10.18
CA GLY A 77 13.64 3.71 9.43
C GLY A 77 14.92 4.07 10.20
N CYS A 78 14.88 5.06 11.10
CA CYS A 78 16.06 5.45 11.89
C CYS A 78 16.60 4.38 12.84
N GLY A 79 15.79 3.37 13.19
CA GLY A 79 16.19 2.28 14.08
C GLY A 79 16.61 1.00 13.33
N LEU A 80 16.83 1.10 12.02
CA LEU A 80 17.19 -0.02 11.15
C LEU A 80 18.60 0.19 10.58
N LYS A 81 19.21 -0.91 10.11
CA LYS A 81 20.48 -0.85 9.38
C LYS A 81 20.28 -0.14 8.04
N GLU A 82 21.33 0.51 7.55
CA GLU A 82 21.30 1.29 6.31
C GLU A 82 20.77 0.52 5.11
N GLU A 83 21.27 -0.70 4.89
CA GLU A 83 20.80 -1.61 3.83
C GLU A 83 19.28 -1.86 3.89
N THR A 84 18.73 -1.97 5.09
CA THR A 84 17.29 -2.18 5.32
C THR A 84 16.51 -0.91 5.00
N VAL A 85 17.02 0.26 5.37
CA VAL A 85 16.41 1.56 5.07
C VAL A 85 16.33 1.79 3.56
N ILE A 86 17.40 1.47 2.83
CA ILE A 86 17.46 1.57 1.36
C ILE A 86 16.39 0.66 0.73
N GLY A 87 16.33 -0.60 1.15
CA GLY A 87 15.31 -1.54 0.66
C GLY A 87 13.88 -1.07 0.91
N ILE A 88 13.60 -0.55 2.12
CA ILE A 88 12.30 0.01 2.48
C ILE A 88 11.96 1.23 1.64
N PHE A 89 12.93 2.11 1.38
CA PHE A 89 12.73 3.30 0.55
C PHE A 89 12.29 2.92 -0.87
N HIS A 90 12.96 1.96 -1.51
CA HIS A 90 12.59 1.51 -2.85
C HIS A 90 11.23 0.79 -2.86
N MET A 91 10.94 -0.04 -1.86
CA MET A 91 9.62 -0.66 -1.69
C MET A 91 8.51 0.39 -1.54
N ARG A 92 8.76 1.43 -0.74
CA ARG A 92 7.85 2.56 -0.58
C ARG A 92 7.61 3.28 -1.91
N LYS A 93 8.66 3.54 -2.70
CA LYS A 93 8.53 4.23 -3.99
C LYS A 93 7.57 3.52 -4.96
N VAL A 94 7.60 2.18 -5.02
CA VAL A 94 6.64 1.40 -5.83
C VAL A 94 5.21 1.64 -5.37
N TYR A 95 4.94 1.70 -4.06
CA TYR A 95 3.61 2.02 -3.55
C TYR A 95 3.20 3.45 -3.86
N GLU A 96 4.12 4.40 -3.76
CA GLU A 96 3.82 5.81 -4.06
C GLU A 96 3.47 6.01 -5.53
N ASP A 97 4.18 5.31 -6.43
CA ASP A 97 3.89 5.34 -7.86
C ASP A 97 2.53 4.69 -8.17
N LEU A 98 2.16 3.62 -7.45
CA LEU A 98 0.85 2.96 -7.56
C LEU A 98 -0.31 3.84 -7.03
N LEU A 99 -0.09 4.58 -5.94
CA LEU A 99 -1.10 5.40 -5.28
C LEU A 99 -1.14 6.84 -5.81
N MET A 100 -0.23 7.20 -6.71
CA MET A 100 -0.01 8.57 -7.18
C MET A 100 0.26 9.57 -6.05
N GLY A 101 0.97 9.14 -5.00
CA GLY A 101 1.22 9.98 -3.82
C GLY A 101 1.82 9.22 -2.63
N ARG A 102 2.13 9.95 -1.55
CA ARG A 102 2.66 9.36 -0.31
C ARG A 102 1.57 8.57 0.42
N VAL A 103 2.00 7.52 1.12
CA VAL A 103 1.15 6.82 2.09
C VAL A 103 1.12 7.65 3.38
N GLU A 104 0.08 8.47 3.54
CA GLU A 104 -0.16 9.36 4.70
C GLU A 104 -1.61 9.33 5.20
#